data_AF-M4VR14-F1
#
_entry.id   AF-M4VR14-F1
#
_cell.length_a   1.000
_cell.length_b   1.000
_cell.length_c   1.000
_cell.angle_alpha   90.00
_cell.angle_beta   90.00
_cell.angle_gamma   90.00
#
_symmetry.space_group_name_H-M   'P 1'
#
loop_
_entity.id
_entity.type
_entity.pdbx_description
1 polymer ?
#
loop_
_entity_poly.entity_id
_entity_poly.type
_entity_poly.pdbx_seq_one_letter_code
_entity_poly.pdbx_strand_id
1 'polypeptide(L)'
;MMNQVRNQKGISIIEVLVAAGLTAVVSLGIATMIQNSMIEQKKTVLLATLRENKIRIENMLRDQQAWTYTLADSNNLAITPANQSTACLRDTTACAVIAGTAPQKLVVRDAANNEAFNLLNWAGTGSNGFTESGATCSTFTSSQTGNMGNDSCPISYRLVYMYTCPSGTTCVNPQVKIVGRLIYNPSNQGYLHRFRGLIDQGNLSRIDLEGPENDGRYDIVVKRTAVQTNRQFRLTMGFTPANSTPSCANAGAGACTAGWGYYPTGGDRGLWQNPSGDSSLYQLSSPATRFTFTANNGGPYSCIVNAQAFSTGSFGVQIYNVTNSTVIAEGTTTAGQWAMSNAIVEAKFIAVPGELYTIRQRCPSGPPSSTYGDTTVGQCSLGIAQSYSGRTDYVSLSCYKVDM
;
A
#
# COMPACT_ATOMS: atom_id res chain seq x y z
N MET A 1 -83.94 -16.39 15.36
CA MET A 1 -82.90 -15.37 15.08
C MET A 1 -82.07 -15.17 16.34
N MET A 2 -80.80 -15.56 16.33
CA MET A 2 -79.74 -14.90 17.11
C MET A 2 -78.41 -15.45 16.63
N ASN A 3 -77.80 -14.72 15.70
CA ASN A 3 -76.42 -14.94 15.30
C ASN A 3 -75.52 -14.56 16.48
N GLN A 4 -74.82 -15.54 17.05
CA GLN A 4 -73.67 -15.27 17.92
C GLN A 4 -72.54 -14.70 17.06
N VAL A 5 -72.42 -13.38 17.03
CA VAL A 5 -71.22 -12.71 16.54
C VAL A 5 -70.13 -12.91 17.59
N ARG A 6 -69.31 -13.95 17.39
CA ARG A 6 -68.10 -14.19 18.17
C ARG A 6 -67.11 -13.09 17.81
N ASN A 7 -67.00 -12.09 18.69
CA ASN A 7 -66.08 -10.96 18.56
C ASN A 7 -64.63 -11.47 18.61
N GLN A 8 -64.04 -11.72 17.44
CA GLN A 8 -62.62 -12.00 17.28
C GLN A 8 -61.90 -10.69 16.99
N LYS A 9 -60.77 -10.50 17.68
CA LYS A 9 -59.69 -9.52 17.42
C LYS A 9 -59.82 -8.13 18.05
N GLY A 10 -59.83 -8.09 19.39
CA GLY A 10 -59.19 -6.97 20.10
C GLY A 10 -57.72 -7.33 20.32
N ILE A 11 -56.81 -6.79 19.51
CA ILE A 11 -55.37 -6.85 19.82
C ILE A 11 -55.20 -6.08 21.13
N SER A 12 -54.66 -6.73 22.15
CA SER A 12 -54.49 -6.09 23.45
C SER A 12 -53.46 -4.97 23.33
N ILE A 13 -53.73 -3.79 23.90
CA ILE A 13 -52.77 -2.66 23.97
C ILE A 13 -51.42 -3.12 24.53
N ILE A 14 -51.42 -4.13 25.40
CA ILE A 14 -50.21 -4.73 25.98
C ILE A 14 -49.37 -5.45 24.93
N GLU A 15 -49.99 -6.17 23.98
CA GLU A 15 -49.27 -6.87 22.89
C GLU A 15 -48.58 -5.86 21.96
N VAL A 16 -49.24 -4.73 21.69
CA VAL A 16 -48.64 -3.65 20.88
C VAL A 16 -47.49 -2.97 21.62
N LEU A 17 -47.60 -2.74 22.93
CA LEU A 17 -46.53 -2.16 23.73
C LEU A 17 -45.32 -3.10 23.89
N VAL A 18 -45.54 -4.40 24.06
CA VAL A 18 -44.47 -5.40 24.12
C VAL A 18 -43.79 -5.54 22.75
N ALA A 19 -44.54 -5.57 21.65
CA ALA A 19 -43.98 -5.57 20.30
C ALA A 19 -43.18 -4.29 20.01
N ALA A 20 -43.66 -3.11 20.43
CA ALA A 20 -42.94 -1.85 20.29
C ALA A 20 -41.64 -1.81 21.13
N GLY A 21 -41.67 -2.35 22.36
CA GLY A 21 -40.48 -2.47 23.21
C GLY A 21 -39.43 -3.42 22.63
N LEU A 22 -39.85 -4.59 22.13
CA LEU A 22 -38.94 -5.56 21.51
C LEU A 22 -38.34 -5.03 20.20
N THR A 23 -39.14 -4.36 19.37
CA THR A 23 -38.64 -3.73 18.14
C THR A 23 -37.67 -2.58 18.41
N ALA A 24 -37.88 -1.79 19.49
CA ALA A 24 -36.92 -0.78 19.94
C ALA A 24 -35.57 -1.40 20.38
N VAL A 25 -35.58 -2.50 21.15
CA VAL A 25 -34.34 -3.17 21.57
C VAL A 25 -33.61 -3.81 20.39
N VAL A 26 -34.34 -4.48 19.50
CA VAL A 26 -33.76 -5.10 18.30
C VAL A 26 -33.19 -4.04 17.35
N SER A 27 -33.88 -2.92 17.13
CA SER A 27 -33.39 -1.83 16.28
C SER A 27 -32.13 -1.16 16.84
N LEU A 28 -32.03 -0.98 18.16
CA LEU A 28 -30.80 -0.51 18.81
C LEU A 28 -29.65 -1.53 18.65
N GLY A 29 -29.94 -2.83 18.78
CA GLY A 29 -28.98 -3.91 18.53
C GLY A 29 -28.46 -3.92 17.08
N ILE A 30 -29.34 -3.76 16.10
CA ILE A 30 -28.97 -3.68 14.69
C ILE A 30 -28.18 -2.39 14.40
N ALA A 31 -28.60 -1.25 14.95
CA ALA A 31 -27.92 0.03 14.74
C ALA A 31 -26.47 0.00 15.28
N THR A 32 -26.26 -0.57 16.47
CA THR A 32 -24.91 -0.74 17.04
C THR A 32 -24.06 -1.72 16.22
N MET A 33 -24.65 -2.81 15.74
CA MET A 33 -23.96 -3.76 14.85
C MET A 33 -23.55 -3.12 13.51
N ILE A 34 -24.44 -2.34 12.88
CA ILE A 34 -24.15 -1.62 11.64
C ILE A 34 -23.02 -0.61 11.85
N GLN A 35 -23.05 0.15 12.96
CA GLN A 35 -21.99 1.10 13.31
C GLN A 35 -20.65 0.39 13.51
N ASN A 36 -20.61 -0.71 14.26
CA ASN A 36 -19.39 -1.49 14.48
C ASN A 36 -18.84 -2.08 13.17
N SER A 37 -19.73 -2.57 12.28
CA SER A 37 -19.34 -3.09 10.98
C SER A 37 -18.72 -2.00 10.09
N MET A 38 -19.28 -0.79 10.07
CA MET A 38 -18.70 0.34 9.31
C MET A 38 -17.34 0.75 9.87
N ILE A 39 -17.16 0.73 11.19
CA ILE A 39 -15.88 1.05 11.83
C ILE A 39 -14.80 0.02 11.43
N GLU A 40 -15.12 -1.28 11.42
CA GLU A 40 -14.18 -2.32 10.99
C GLU A 40 -13.84 -2.23 9.48
N GLN A 41 -14.80 -1.84 8.64
CA GLN A 41 -14.51 -1.55 7.23
C GLN A 41 -13.53 -0.38 7.09
N LYS A 42 -13.77 0.73 7.81
CA LYS A 42 -12.90 1.90 7.79
C LYS A 42 -11.50 1.60 8.32
N LYS A 43 -11.39 0.79 9.37
CA LYS A 43 -10.11 0.24 9.84
C LYS A 43 -9.37 -0.50 8.74
N THR A 44 -10.05 -1.40 8.02
CA THR A 44 -9.44 -2.16 6.92
C THR A 44 -8.93 -1.23 5.82
N VAL A 45 -9.72 -0.21 5.45
CA VAL A 45 -9.33 0.82 4.48
C VAL A 45 -8.12 1.60 4.96
N LEU A 46 -8.12 2.11 6.18
CA LEU A 46 -7.01 2.85 6.77
C LEU A 46 -5.70 2.05 6.73
N LEU A 47 -5.74 0.78 7.18
CA LEU A 47 -4.55 -0.07 7.18
C LEU A 47 -4.04 -0.36 5.77
N ALA A 48 -4.93 -0.52 4.78
CA ALA A 48 -4.55 -0.66 3.39
C ALA A 48 -3.92 0.63 2.84
N THR A 49 -4.50 1.79 3.13
CA THR A 49 -3.97 3.11 2.76
C THR A 49 -2.58 3.37 3.36
N LEU A 50 -2.35 2.99 4.62
CA LEU A 50 -1.02 3.11 5.23
C LEU A 50 0.04 2.29 4.48
N ARG A 51 -0.28 1.05 4.08
CA ARG A 51 0.63 0.23 3.26
C ARG A 51 0.85 0.85 1.89
N GLU A 52 -0.22 1.33 1.26
CA GLU A 52 -0.13 1.95 -0.07
C GLU A 52 0.75 3.20 -0.04
N ASN A 53 0.61 4.05 0.99
CA ASN A 53 1.45 5.23 1.18
C ASN A 53 2.93 4.85 1.38
N LYS A 54 3.21 3.85 2.22
CA LYS A 54 4.57 3.29 2.40
C LYS A 54 5.16 2.90 1.05
N ILE A 55 4.45 2.07 0.28
CA ILE A 55 4.89 1.57 -1.03
C ILE A 55 5.09 2.69 -2.04
N ARG A 56 4.17 3.66 -2.07
CA ARG A 56 4.26 4.81 -2.97
C ARG A 56 5.54 5.61 -2.71
N ILE A 57 5.85 5.87 -1.44
CA ILE A 57 7.07 6.57 -1.05
C ILE A 57 8.31 5.71 -1.34
N GLU A 58 8.28 4.42 -1.02
CA GLU A 58 9.39 3.50 -1.34
C GLU A 58 9.69 3.42 -2.83
N ASN A 59 8.68 3.26 -3.68
CA ASN A 59 8.86 3.20 -5.13
C ASN A 59 9.47 4.51 -5.66
N MET A 60 9.08 5.66 -5.12
CA MET A 60 9.64 6.95 -5.50
C MET A 60 11.09 7.11 -5.02
N LEU A 61 11.37 6.67 -3.78
CA LEU A 61 12.71 6.54 -3.23
C LEU A 61 13.51 5.40 -3.87
N ARG A 62 13.00 4.71 -4.88
CA ARG A 62 13.75 3.70 -5.65
C ARG A 62 13.85 4.06 -7.12
N ASP A 63 12.96 4.93 -7.61
CA ASP A 63 13.04 5.49 -8.94
C ASP A 63 14.31 6.34 -9.13
N GLN A 64 15.01 6.13 -10.24
CA GLN A 64 16.29 6.77 -10.50
C GLN A 64 16.12 8.25 -10.85
N GLN A 65 15.13 8.58 -11.66
CA GLN A 65 14.91 9.95 -12.09
C GLN A 65 14.45 10.81 -10.90
N ALA A 66 13.50 10.29 -10.12
CA ALA A 66 13.08 10.88 -8.85
C ALA A 66 14.26 11.07 -7.89
N TRP A 67 15.19 10.11 -7.84
CA TRP A 67 16.39 10.23 -6.99
C TRP A 67 17.30 11.36 -7.41
N THR A 68 17.59 11.46 -8.70
CA THR A 68 18.46 12.50 -9.24
C THR A 68 17.91 13.88 -8.89
N TYR A 69 16.59 14.08 -9.04
CA TYR A 69 15.95 15.33 -8.63
C TYR A 69 15.94 15.52 -7.11
N THR A 70 15.77 14.45 -6.34
CA THR A 70 15.84 14.47 -4.86
C THR A 70 17.24 14.91 -4.38
N LEU A 71 18.31 14.38 -4.98
CA LEU A 71 19.69 14.75 -4.64
C LEU A 71 20.02 16.20 -5.02
N ALA A 72 19.34 16.74 -6.04
CA ALA A 72 19.51 18.11 -6.52
C ALA A 72 18.60 19.14 -5.84
N ASP A 73 17.71 18.74 -4.93
CA ASP A 73 16.78 19.63 -4.25
C ASP A 73 17.52 20.66 -3.37
N SER A 74 17.17 21.94 -3.49
CA SER A 74 17.83 23.03 -2.76
C SER A 74 17.76 22.87 -1.23
N ASN A 75 16.68 22.30 -0.68
CA ASN A 75 16.58 22.06 0.76
C ASN A 75 17.52 20.95 1.23
N ASN A 76 17.73 19.93 0.38
CA ASN A 76 18.66 18.84 0.68
C ASN A 76 20.13 19.27 0.51
N LEU A 77 20.38 20.24 -0.37
CA LEU A 77 21.70 20.85 -0.58
C LEU A 77 22.08 21.88 0.49
N ALA A 78 21.09 22.57 1.08
CA ALA A 78 21.31 23.61 2.08
C ALA A 78 21.67 23.09 3.48
N ILE A 79 21.88 21.78 3.63
CA ILE A 79 22.26 21.16 4.92
C ILE A 79 23.70 21.53 5.26
N THR A 80 23.89 22.07 6.46
CA THR A 80 25.20 22.48 6.98
C THR A 80 25.62 21.53 8.11
N PRO A 81 26.85 20.99 8.08
CA PRO A 81 27.91 21.22 7.10
C PRO A 81 27.65 20.52 5.74
N ALA A 82 28.19 21.09 4.66
CA ALA A 82 27.90 20.65 3.28
C ALA A 82 28.28 19.18 2.99
N ASN A 83 29.24 18.62 3.72
CA ASN A 83 29.62 17.20 3.64
C ASN A 83 28.58 16.24 4.27
N GLN A 84 27.53 16.77 4.90
CA GLN A 84 26.33 16.04 5.33
C GLN A 84 25.14 16.25 4.39
N SER A 85 25.20 17.21 3.47
CA SER A 85 24.16 17.45 2.48
C SER A 85 24.20 16.42 1.36
N THR A 86 23.13 16.30 0.58
CA THR A 86 23.10 15.44 -0.61
C THR A 86 24.03 15.92 -1.73
N ALA A 87 24.65 17.12 -1.60
CA ALA A 87 25.60 17.63 -2.59
C ALA A 87 26.81 16.70 -2.74
N CYS A 88 27.30 16.14 -1.62
CA CYS A 88 28.45 15.23 -1.67
C CYS A 88 28.14 13.95 -2.46
N LEU A 89 26.90 13.47 -2.38
CA LEU A 89 26.41 12.34 -3.18
C LEU A 89 26.29 12.72 -4.65
N ARG A 90 25.57 13.81 -4.94
CA ARG A 90 25.32 14.30 -6.30
C ARG A 90 26.62 14.54 -7.07
N ASP A 91 27.57 15.21 -6.42
CA ASP A 91 28.84 15.61 -7.03
C ASP A 91 29.91 14.53 -6.89
N THR A 92 29.57 13.37 -6.31
CA THR A 92 30.48 12.23 -6.09
C THR A 92 31.77 12.63 -5.34
N THR A 93 31.61 13.47 -4.32
CA THR A 93 32.71 13.91 -3.45
C THR A 93 32.67 13.21 -2.09
N ALA A 94 33.61 13.56 -1.21
CA ALA A 94 33.71 12.98 0.13
C ALA A 94 32.52 13.39 1.02
N CYS A 95 31.65 12.43 1.33
CA CYS A 95 30.58 12.57 2.31
C CYS A 95 31.08 12.18 3.71
N ALA A 96 30.67 12.91 4.74
CA ALA A 96 31.09 12.66 6.12
C ALA A 96 29.93 12.20 7.00
N VAL A 97 30.15 11.16 7.81
CA VAL A 97 29.31 10.87 8.98
C VAL A 97 29.97 11.50 10.19
N ILE A 98 29.46 12.65 10.62
CA ILE A 98 29.93 13.26 11.87
C ILE A 98 29.28 12.49 13.03
N ALA A 99 30.11 11.97 13.92
CA ALA A 99 29.66 11.27 15.11
C ALA A 99 28.74 12.17 15.93
N GLY A 100 27.54 11.70 16.28
CA GLY A 100 26.59 12.43 17.11
C GLY A 100 25.66 13.41 16.37
N THR A 101 25.76 13.55 15.04
CA THR A 101 24.76 14.32 14.29
C THR A 101 23.44 13.57 14.13
N ALA A 102 22.33 14.28 14.31
CA ALA A 102 21.01 13.75 14.06
C ALA A 102 20.81 13.41 12.56
N PRO A 103 19.93 12.44 12.24
CA PRO A 103 19.50 12.17 10.87
C PRO A 103 19.01 13.44 10.17
N GLN A 104 19.33 13.57 8.90
CA GLN A 104 19.02 14.78 8.13
C GLN A 104 17.65 14.67 7.45
N LYS A 105 16.90 15.78 7.36
CA LYS A 105 15.62 15.83 6.63
C LYS A 105 15.86 15.48 5.16
N LEU A 106 14.97 14.68 4.58
CA LEU A 106 14.92 14.44 3.14
C LEU A 106 13.64 15.01 2.52
N VAL A 107 13.78 15.91 1.54
CA VAL A 107 12.68 16.31 0.65
C VAL A 107 12.72 15.42 -0.59
N VAL A 108 11.61 14.76 -0.94
CA VAL A 108 11.55 13.83 -2.07
C VAL A 108 10.87 14.47 -3.27
N ARG A 109 11.51 14.37 -4.42
CA ARG A 109 10.99 14.78 -5.74
C ARG A 109 10.46 13.57 -6.50
N ASP A 110 9.44 13.75 -7.34
CA ASP A 110 9.02 12.72 -8.29
C ASP A 110 9.88 12.73 -9.56
N ALA A 111 9.61 11.79 -10.47
CA ALA A 111 10.29 11.70 -11.77
C ALA A 111 9.96 12.86 -12.73
N ALA A 112 8.94 13.68 -12.42
CA ALA A 112 8.60 14.90 -13.16
C ALA A 112 9.21 16.17 -12.52
N ASN A 113 10.08 16.01 -11.51
CA ASN A 113 10.71 17.08 -10.73
C ASN A 113 9.73 17.92 -9.87
N ASN A 114 8.52 17.42 -9.63
CA ASN A 114 7.63 18.04 -8.65
C ASN A 114 8.03 17.60 -7.25
N GLU A 115 7.80 18.47 -6.28
CA GLU A 115 7.90 18.11 -4.87
C GLU A 115 6.78 17.12 -4.56
N ALA A 116 7.15 15.85 -4.41
CA ALA A 116 6.18 14.79 -4.23
C ALA A 116 5.79 14.65 -2.76
N PHE A 117 6.78 14.77 -1.88
CA PHE A 117 6.62 14.62 -0.44
C PHE A 117 7.53 15.61 0.29
N ASN A 118 6.92 16.67 0.82
CA ASN A 118 7.55 17.57 1.79
C ASN A 118 6.85 17.39 3.12
N LEU A 119 7.09 16.22 3.69
CA LEU A 119 6.49 15.80 4.94
C LEU A 119 7.28 16.41 6.13
N LEU A 120 6.95 15.99 7.35
CA LEU A 120 7.48 16.63 8.56
C LEU A 120 9.01 16.64 8.59
N ASN A 121 9.58 17.74 9.05
CA ASN A 121 11.01 17.79 9.34
C ASN A 121 11.36 16.97 10.60
N TRP A 122 12.66 16.85 10.91
CA TRP A 122 13.14 16.14 12.10
C TRP A 122 12.58 16.70 13.41
N ALA A 123 12.40 18.03 13.50
CA ALA A 123 11.79 18.69 14.65
C ALA A 123 10.28 18.42 14.77
N GLY A 124 9.69 17.70 13.81
CA GLY A 124 8.26 17.42 13.77
C GLY A 124 7.43 18.64 13.40
N THR A 125 7.97 19.66 12.75
CA THR A 125 7.18 20.78 12.25
C THR A 125 6.86 20.59 10.76
N GLY A 126 5.61 20.89 10.39
CA GLY A 126 5.07 20.72 9.04
C GLY A 126 3.57 20.46 9.08
N SER A 127 2.88 20.77 7.99
CA SER A 127 1.44 20.60 7.87
C SER A 127 1.02 19.63 6.77
N ASN A 128 1.98 19.04 6.06
CA ASN A 128 1.68 18.10 4.99
C ASN A 128 1.49 16.68 5.54
N GLY A 129 0.52 15.99 4.98
CA GLY A 129 0.14 14.63 5.37
C GLY A 129 -0.78 13.98 4.35
N PHE A 130 -1.52 12.99 4.82
CA PHE A 130 -2.47 12.21 4.06
C PHE A 130 -3.80 12.07 4.79
N THR A 131 -4.88 12.05 4.01
CA THR A 131 -6.23 11.70 4.47
C THR A 131 -6.30 10.20 4.79
N GLU A 132 -7.39 9.74 5.43
CA GLU A 132 -7.67 8.32 5.61
C GLU A 132 -7.72 7.53 4.30
N SER A 133 -8.05 8.19 3.18
CA SER A 133 -8.07 7.59 1.84
C SER A 133 -6.73 7.66 1.10
N GLY A 134 -5.69 8.29 1.67
CA GLY A 134 -4.36 8.38 1.07
C GLY A 134 -4.15 9.58 0.13
N ALA A 135 -5.14 10.47 0.02
CA ALA A 135 -4.98 11.73 -0.68
C ALA A 135 -4.05 12.66 0.12
N THR A 136 -3.24 13.47 -0.57
CA THR A 136 -2.38 14.46 0.09
C THR A 136 -3.21 15.57 0.73
N CYS A 137 -2.81 16.05 1.90
CA CYS A 137 -3.44 17.17 2.60
C CYS A 137 -2.39 18.06 3.26
N SER A 138 -2.73 19.32 3.53
CA SER A 138 -1.82 20.36 4.03
C SER A 138 -2.20 20.89 5.42
N THR A 139 -3.07 20.16 6.13
CA THR A 139 -3.61 20.54 7.46
C THR A 139 -3.22 19.55 8.57
N PHE A 140 -2.20 18.73 8.34
CA PHE A 140 -1.66 17.82 9.35
C PHE A 140 -1.17 18.62 10.56
N THR A 141 -1.44 18.12 11.76
CA THR A 141 -0.99 18.73 13.01
C THR A 141 -0.04 17.78 13.71
N SER A 142 1.20 18.22 13.89
CA SER A 142 2.25 17.42 14.51
C SER A 142 2.30 17.49 16.03
N SER A 143 1.57 18.44 16.63
CA SER A 143 1.44 18.54 18.08
C SER A 143 0.69 17.31 18.63
N GLN A 144 1.39 16.50 19.41
CA GLN A 144 0.80 15.43 20.21
C GLN A 144 0.23 15.95 21.54
N THR A 145 0.53 17.19 21.91
CA THR A 145 0.08 17.82 23.15
C THR A 145 -1.28 18.49 22.98
N GLY A 146 -2.27 17.98 23.71
CA GLY A 146 -3.62 18.54 23.88
C GLY A 146 -4.52 18.43 22.66
N ASN A 147 -5.32 17.37 22.52
CA ASN A 147 -6.52 17.24 21.65
C ASN A 147 -6.47 17.75 20.18
N MET A 148 -5.31 18.13 19.63
CA MET A 148 -5.19 18.93 18.39
C MET A 148 -4.94 18.10 17.12
N GLY A 149 -5.09 16.78 17.15
CA GLY A 149 -5.01 15.95 15.94
C GLY A 149 -6.12 16.28 14.94
N ASN A 150 -5.91 15.98 13.66
CA ASN A 150 -6.82 16.32 12.58
C ASN A 150 -7.34 15.06 11.87
N ASP A 151 -8.64 14.78 11.97
CA ASP A 151 -9.25 13.61 11.32
C ASP A 151 -9.28 13.69 9.79
N SER A 152 -9.28 14.90 9.23
CA SER A 152 -9.19 15.11 7.79
C SER A 152 -7.77 14.90 7.25
N CYS A 153 -6.76 15.03 8.11
CA CYS A 153 -5.35 14.87 7.75
C CYS A 153 -4.56 14.16 8.86
N PRO A 154 -4.89 12.88 9.16
CA PRO A 154 -4.39 12.21 10.36
C PRO A 154 -3.02 11.53 10.17
N ILE A 155 -2.56 11.36 8.94
CA ILE A 155 -1.36 10.59 8.61
C ILE A 155 -0.27 11.53 8.11
N SER A 156 0.97 11.36 8.53
CA SER A 156 2.13 11.96 7.89
C SER A 156 3.34 11.05 8.03
N TYR A 157 4.44 11.36 7.33
CA TYR A 157 5.70 10.67 7.55
C TYR A 157 6.81 11.64 7.91
N ARG A 158 7.81 11.17 8.63
CA ARG A 158 9.06 11.88 8.84
C ARG A 158 10.15 11.17 8.06
N LEU A 159 10.58 11.77 6.96
CA LEU A 159 11.62 11.22 6.09
C LEU A 159 12.98 11.80 6.46
N VAL A 160 13.90 10.91 6.80
CA VAL A 160 15.28 11.24 7.11
C VAL A 160 16.25 10.33 6.39
N TYR A 161 17.49 10.77 6.25
CA TYR A 161 18.56 9.95 5.74
C TYR A 161 19.82 10.03 6.59
N MET A 162 20.68 9.01 6.43
CA MET A 162 22.03 8.95 6.97
C MET A 162 22.96 8.19 6.05
N TYR A 163 24.23 8.54 6.08
CA TYR A 163 25.27 7.80 5.37
C TYR A 163 25.75 6.62 6.20
N THR A 164 26.09 5.52 5.54
CA THR A 164 26.60 4.30 6.19
C THR A 164 28.12 4.28 6.33
N CYS A 165 28.80 5.42 6.20
CA CYS A 165 30.24 5.50 6.43
C CYS A 165 30.60 5.15 7.88
N PRO A 166 31.77 4.55 8.13
CA PRO A 166 32.31 4.45 9.48
C PRO A 166 32.35 5.83 10.15
N SER A 167 31.92 5.89 11.40
CA SER A 167 31.84 7.15 12.15
C SER A 167 33.20 7.84 12.20
N GLY A 168 33.24 9.16 11.96
CA GLY A 168 34.47 9.94 11.96
C GLY A 168 35.33 9.79 10.70
N THR A 169 34.83 9.09 9.67
CA THR A 169 35.50 8.97 8.36
C THR A 169 34.69 9.65 7.25
N THR A 170 35.36 9.92 6.13
CA THR A 170 34.72 10.33 4.88
C THR A 170 34.75 9.19 3.87
N CYS A 171 33.65 9.04 3.12
CA CYS A 171 33.62 8.13 1.98
C CYS A 171 33.12 8.87 0.74
N VAL A 172 33.66 8.50 -0.42
CA VAL A 172 33.14 8.93 -1.70
C VAL A 172 31.98 8.04 -2.08
N ASN A 173 30.82 8.63 -2.39
CA ASN A 173 29.60 7.92 -2.78
C ASN A 173 29.19 6.79 -1.80
N PRO A 174 28.99 7.08 -0.50
CA PRO A 174 28.53 6.07 0.45
C PRO A 174 27.12 5.59 0.14
N GLN A 175 26.78 4.43 0.69
CA GLN A 175 25.38 4.03 0.80
C GLN A 175 24.68 4.93 1.81
N VAL A 176 23.42 5.24 1.50
CA VAL A 176 22.52 6.13 2.20
C VAL A 176 21.37 5.26 2.69
N LYS A 177 21.15 5.22 4.00
CA LYS A 177 19.95 4.64 4.60
C LYS A 177 18.93 5.76 4.77
N ILE A 178 17.81 5.63 4.08
CA ILE A 178 16.65 6.52 4.17
C ILE A 178 15.61 5.82 5.04
N VAL A 179 15.09 6.53 6.02
CA VAL A 179 14.05 6.05 6.92
C VAL A 179 12.89 7.03 6.92
N GLY A 180 11.70 6.53 6.61
CA GLY A 180 10.44 7.27 6.69
C GLY A 180 9.58 6.71 7.80
N ARG A 181 9.43 7.43 8.91
CA ARG A 181 8.57 6.98 10.00
C ARG A 181 7.15 7.48 9.84
N LEU A 182 6.18 6.57 9.98
CA LEU A 182 4.77 6.93 10.06
C LEU A 182 4.47 7.70 11.35
N ILE A 183 3.74 8.79 11.23
CA ILE A 183 3.14 9.52 12.33
C ILE A 183 1.64 9.54 12.11
N TYR A 184 0.90 9.00 13.08
CA TYR A 184 -0.56 8.94 13.03
C TYR A 184 -1.16 9.73 14.19
N ASN A 185 -1.74 10.88 13.88
CA ASN A 185 -2.27 11.84 14.83
C ASN A 185 -3.69 12.32 14.48
N PRO A 186 -4.71 11.43 14.54
CA PRO A 186 -6.11 11.83 14.39
C PRO A 186 -6.59 12.68 15.57
N SER A 187 -7.75 13.32 15.45
CA SER A 187 -8.39 14.03 16.57
C SER A 187 -8.90 13.05 17.63
N ASN A 188 -9.07 13.51 18.88
CA ASN A 188 -9.68 12.70 19.94
C ASN A 188 -11.23 12.66 19.86
N GLN A 189 -11.84 13.37 18.91
CA GLN A 189 -13.29 13.50 18.78
C GLN A 189 -13.89 12.55 17.74
N GLY A 190 -13.14 12.20 16.68
CA GLY A 190 -13.58 11.25 15.64
C GLY A 190 -13.37 9.79 16.00
N TYR A 191 -13.73 8.84 15.14
CA TYR A 191 -13.51 7.40 15.39
C TYR A 191 -12.04 6.96 15.22
N LEU A 192 -11.24 7.75 14.51
CA LEU A 192 -9.88 7.40 14.11
C LEU A 192 -8.94 7.23 15.31
N HIS A 193 -9.13 7.95 16.42
CA HIS A 193 -8.31 7.76 17.63
C HIS A 193 -8.36 6.33 18.17
N ARG A 194 -9.45 5.59 17.92
CA ARG A 194 -9.61 4.19 18.35
C ARG A 194 -8.59 3.26 17.70
N PHE A 195 -8.02 3.66 16.57
CA PHE A 195 -7.03 2.87 15.84
C PHE A 195 -5.59 3.17 16.22
N ARG A 196 -5.33 4.17 17.09
CA ARG A 196 -3.96 4.52 17.50
C ARG A 196 -3.18 3.33 18.06
N GLY A 197 -3.81 2.49 18.89
CA GLY A 197 -3.16 1.30 19.47
C GLY A 197 -2.87 0.18 18.47
N LEU A 198 -3.44 0.23 17.26
CA LEU A 198 -3.19 -0.74 16.19
C LEU A 198 -2.06 -0.30 15.25
N ILE A 199 -1.71 0.98 15.30
CA ILE A 199 -0.69 1.59 14.44
C ILE A 199 0.54 1.79 15.31
N ASP A 200 1.45 0.84 15.21
CA ASP A 200 2.75 0.93 15.88
C ASP A 200 3.57 2.07 15.26
N GLN A 201 3.67 3.17 16.00
CA GLN A 201 4.53 4.30 15.68
C GLN A 201 5.81 4.08 16.47
N GLY A 202 6.83 3.48 15.85
CA GLY A 202 8.04 3.21 16.62
C GLY A 202 8.73 4.49 17.09
N ASN A 203 9.74 4.36 17.95
CA ASN A 203 10.37 5.51 18.61
C ASN A 203 11.45 6.18 17.74
N LEU A 204 11.40 7.49 17.54
CA LEU A 204 12.35 8.25 16.71
C LEU A 204 13.69 8.51 17.42
N SER A 205 14.25 7.49 18.08
CA SER A 205 15.57 7.63 18.70
C SER A 205 16.67 7.33 17.67
N ARG A 206 17.85 7.96 17.83
CA ARG A 206 19.03 7.68 17.00
C ARG A 206 19.39 6.19 17.00
N ILE A 207 19.18 5.51 18.13
CA ILE A 207 19.46 4.09 18.34
C ILE A 207 18.59 3.22 17.42
N ASP A 208 17.36 3.63 17.14
CA ASP A 208 16.43 2.87 16.28
C ASP A 208 16.78 2.95 14.79
N LEU A 209 17.52 3.99 14.39
CA LEU A 209 17.92 4.18 13.00
C LEU A 209 19.26 3.51 12.67
N GLU A 210 20.15 3.35 13.65
CA GLU A 210 21.39 2.57 13.53
C GLU A 210 21.14 1.06 13.73
N GLY A 211 19.98 0.68 14.28
CA GLY A 211 19.56 -0.72 14.46
C GLY A 211 19.30 -1.46 13.13
N PRO A 212 19.44 -2.80 13.12
CA PRO A 212 19.31 -3.60 11.91
C PRO A 212 17.89 -3.59 11.33
N GLU A 213 16.82 -3.57 12.16
CA GLU A 213 15.45 -3.84 11.69
C GLU A 213 14.32 -3.28 12.59
N ASN A 214 14.47 -2.10 13.21
CA ASN A 214 13.34 -1.49 13.94
C ASN A 214 12.40 -0.72 13.00
N ASP A 215 11.78 -1.48 12.10
CA ASP A 215 10.81 -1.02 11.15
C ASP A 215 9.43 -1.17 11.79
N GLY A 216 8.83 -0.08 12.28
CA GLY A 216 7.39 -0.09 12.52
C GLY A 216 6.70 -0.64 11.28
N ARG A 217 5.58 -1.37 11.42
CA ARG A 217 4.95 -2.11 10.31
C ARG A 217 4.74 -1.27 9.03
N TYR A 218 4.58 0.04 9.20
CA TYR A 218 4.34 1.02 8.14
C TYR A 218 5.51 1.99 7.92
N ASP A 219 6.63 1.81 8.62
CA ASP A 219 7.85 2.58 8.40
C ASP A 219 8.50 2.16 7.08
N ILE A 220 9.19 3.12 6.47
CA ILE A 220 9.85 3.00 5.17
C ILE A 220 11.34 2.89 5.44
N VAL A 221 12.01 1.87 4.89
CA VAL A 221 13.47 1.77 4.92
C VAL A 221 14.02 1.46 3.54
N VAL A 222 14.80 2.39 3.01
CA VAL A 222 15.41 2.28 1.69
C VAL A 222 16.90 2.56 1.79
N LYS A 223 17.73 1.66 1.26
CA LYS A 223 19.17 1.88 1.09
C LYS A 223 19.47 2.21 -0.38
N ARG A 224 20.25 3.26 -0.64
CA ARG A 224 20.64 3.74 -1.98
C ARG A 224 22.05 4.33 -2.00
N THR A 225 22.70 4.42 -3.16
CA THR A 225 23.90 5.27 -3.36
C THR A 225 23.56 6.41 -4.33
N ALA A 226 24.51 7.31 -4.63
CA ALA A 226 24.28 8.37 -5.63
C ALA A 226 24.26 7.82 -7.07
N VAL A 227 25.09 6.80 -7.33
CA VAL A 227 25.39 6.31 -8.67
C VAL A 227 24.62 5.04 -9.02
N GLN A 228 24.16 4.27 -8.02
CA GLN A 228 23.36 3.09 -8.32
C GLN A 228 21.99 3.49 -8.82
N THR A 229 21.75 3.14 -10.09
CA THR A 229 20.45 2.65 -10.50
C THR A 229 20.10 1.49 -9.58
N ASN A 230 19.16 1.72 -8.65
CA ASN A 230 18.46 0.60 -8.02
C ASN A 230 17.85 -0.18 -9.18
N ARG A 231 18.51 -1.27 -9.53
CA ARG A 231 18.21 -2.10 -10.69
C ARG A 231 16.81 -2.66 -10.47
N GLN A 232 15.83 -1.97 -11.05
CA GLN A 232 14.42 -2.15 -10.79
C GLN A 232 13.69 -2.51 -12.06
N PHE A 233 12.69 -3.35 -11.90
CA PHE A 233 11.71 -3.58 -12.94
C PHE A 233 10.31 -3.45 -12.37
N ARG A 234 9.44 -2.88 -13.19
CA ARG A 234 8.03 -2.73 -12.88
C ARG A 234 7.21 -3.48 -13.92
N LEU A 235 6.49 -4.48 -13.45
CA LEU A 235 5.45 -5.12 -14.22
C LEU A 235 4.13 -4.50 -13.78
N THR A 236 3.43 -3.87 -14.71
CA THR A 236 2.07 -3.38 -14.48
C THR A 236 1.13 -4.14 -15.41
N MET A 237 0.12 -4.77 -14.82
CA MET A 237 -0.90 -5.51 -15.55
C MET A 237 -2.17 -4.65 -15.48
N GLY A 238 -2.65 -4.23 -16.65
CA GLY A 238 -3.76 -3.30 -16.77
C GLY A 238 -4.50 -3.53 -18.09
N PHE A 239 -5.78 -3.15 -18.10
CA PHE A 239 -6.67 -3.35 -19.24
C PHE A 239 -6.81 -2.07 -20.05
N THR A 240 -6.93 -2.22 -21.37
CA THR A 240 -7.36 -1.14 -22.27
C THR A 240 -8.69 -1.57 -22.89
N PRO A 241 -9.81 -0.86 -22.64
CA PRO A 241 -11.11 -1.27 -23.17
C PRO A 241 -11.11 -1.29 -24.68
N ALA A 242 -11.38 -2.46 -25.27
CA ALA A 242 -11.67 -2.61 -26.68
C ALA A 242 -13.18 -2.42 -26.90
N ASN A 243 -13.63 -1.18 -27.15
CA ASN A 243 -14.93 -0.73 -27.73
C ASN A 243 -16.22 -1.54 -27.45
N SER A 244 -16.26 -2.36 -26.41
CA SER A 244 -17.35 -3.26 -26.06
C SER A 244 -17.49 -3.24 -24.56
N THR A 245 -18.72 -3.24 -24.08
CA THR A 245 -19.09 -3.35 -22.66
C THR A 245 -18.51 -4.66 -22.11
N PRO A 246 -17.42 -4.62 -21.32
CA PRO A 246 -16.73 -5.84 -20.96
C PRO A 246 -17.51 -6.54 -19.85
N SER A 247 -17.84 -7.82 -20.06
CA SER A 247 -18.01 -8.74 -18.95
C SER A 247 -16.63 -9.10 -18.41
N CYS A 248 -16.48 -9.29 -17.09
CA CYS A 248 -15.18 -9.50 -16.45
C CYS A 248 -14.39 -10.70 -16.97
N ALA A 249 -15.07 -11.71 -17.52
CA ALA A 249 -14.45 -12.86 -18.16
C ALA A 249 -13.81 -12.53 -19.53
N ASN A 250 -14.37 -11.57 -20.27
CA ASN A 250 -13.88 -11.15 -21.59
C ASN A 250 -12.81 -10.05 -21.52
N ALA A 251 -12.61 -9.44 -20.35
CA ALA A 251 -11.64 -8.36 -20.12
C ALA A 251 -10.25 -8.85 -19.69
N GLY A 252 -9.93 -10.15 -19.92
CA GLY A 252 -8.66 -10.83 -19.58
C GLY A 252 -8.24 -10.82 -18.10
N ALA A 253 -9.06 -10.19 -17.26
CA ALA A 253 -9.00 -10.20 -15.82
C ALA A 253 -9.23 -11.59 -15.20
N GLY A 254 -9.95 -12.47 -15.90
CA GLY A 254 -10.35 -13.80 -15.43
C GLY A 254 -11.32 -13.78 -14.24
N ALA A 255 -12.03 -14.89 -14.02
CA ALA A 255 -12.95 -15.03 -12.88
C ALA A 255 -12.17 -15.37 -11.62
N CYS A 256 -12.53 -14.82 -10.45
CA CYS A 256 -11.86 -15.24 -9.22
C CYS A 256 -12.23 -16.69 -8.85
N THR A 257 -11.23 -17.51 -8.55
CA THR A 257 -11.46 -18.91 -8.16
C THR A 257 -11.10 -19.14 -6.69
N ALA A 258 -11.72 -20.14 -6.08
CA ALA A 258 -11.39 -20.58 -4.72
C ALA A 258 -9.96 -21.14 -4.62
N GLY A 259 -9.44 -21.66 -5.73
CA GLY A 259 -8.05 -22.10 -5.87
C GLY A 259 -7.10 -20.94 -6.21
N TRP A 260 -5.80 -21.22 -6.16
CA TRP A 260 -4.79 -20.30 -6.66
C TRP A 260 -4.75 -20.34 -8.18
N GLY A 261 -5.23 -19.28 -8.82
CA GLY A 261 -5.13 -19.07 -10.26
C GLY A 261 -3.88 -18.24 -10.62
N TYR A 262 -3.38 -18.44 -11.83
CA TYR A 262 -2.38 -17.55 -12.43
C TYR A 262 -3.12 -16.41 -13.11
N TYR A 263 -2.70 -15.16 -12.91
CA TYR A 263 -3.34 -14.01 -13.54
C TYR A 263 -2.32 -13.05 -14.14
N PRO A 264 -2.67 -12.39 -15.25
CA PRO A 264 -3.92 -12.52 -16.03
C PRO A 264 -4.00 -13.82 -16.86
N THR A 265 -5.24 -14.24 -17.18
CA THR A 265 -5.53 -15.37 -18.08
C THR A 265 -6.16 -14.83 -19.36
N GLY A 266 -5.49 -14.97 -20.50
CA GLY A 266 -5.94 -14.41 -21.78
C GLY A 266 -4.99 -13.36 -22.31
N GLY A 267 -5.06 -13.08 -23.61
CA GLY A 267 -4.09 -12.28 -24.40
C GLY A 267 -3.95 -10.80 -24.04
N ASP A 268 -4.25 -10.42 -22.81
CA ASP A 268 -4.05 -9.08 -22.29
C ASP A 268 -2.57 -8.72 -22.24
N ARG A 269 -2.25 -7.57 -22.81
CA ARG A 269 -0.90 -7.03 -22.90
C ARG A 269 -0.61 -6.27 -21.61
N GLY A 270 0.03 -6.93 -20.65
CA GLY A 270 0.63 -6.22 -19.51
C GLY A 270 1.51 -5.08 -20.01
N LEU A 271 1.33 -3.88 -19.46
CA LEU A 271 2.16 -2.73 -19.79
C LEU A 271 3.43 -2.79 -18.95
N TRP A 272 4.48 -3.21 -19.62
CA TRP A 272 5.79 -3.35 -19.04
C TRP A 272 6.52 -2.01 -19.00
N GLN A 273 7.11 -1.71 -17.86
CA GLN A 273 8.01 -0.59 -17.72
C GLN A 273 9.32 -1.10 -17.11
N ASN A 274 10.41 -0.93 -17.85
CA ASN A 274 11.75 -1.02 -17.29
C ASN A 274 12.29 0.39 -17.04
N PRO A 275 11.93 1.04 -15.93
CA PRO A 275 12.42 2.38 -15.64
C PRO A 275 13.95 2.41 -15.48
N SER A 276 14.60 1.27 -15.20
CA SER A 276 16.08 1.20 -15.15
C SER A 276 16.73 1.07 -16.54
N GLY A 277 15.98 0.69 -17.57
CA GLY A 277 16.50 0.33 -18.89
C GLY A 277 17.34 -0.96 -18.91
N ASP A 278 17.55 -1.62 -17.76
CA ASP A 278 18.42 -2.77 -17.64
C ASP A 278 17.64 -4.07 -17.89
N SER A 279 17.61 -4.52 -19.14
CA SER A 279 17.02 -5.82 -19.52
C SER A 279 17.87 -7.01 -19.07
N SER A 280 19.09 -6.79 -18.56
CA SER A 280 19.95 -7.87 -18.04
C SER A 280 19.50 -8.39 -16.68
N LEU A 281 18.45 -7.82 -16.08
CA LEU A 281 17.96 -8.23 -14.77
C LEU A 281 16.92 -9.33 -14.83
N TYR A 282 16.17 -9.41 -15.93
CA TYR A 282 15.09 -10.38 -16.05
C TYR A 282 14.68 -10.63 -17.49
N GLN A 283 14.10 -11.80 -17.72
CA GLN A 283 13.41 -12.12 -18.95
C GLN A 283 11.93 -12.36 -18.65
N LEU A 284 11.07 -11.79 -19.48
CA LEU A 284 9.64 -12.03 -19.44
C LEU A 284 9.28 -13.11 -20.45
N SER A 285 8.39 -14.00 -20.04
CA SER A 285 7.71 -14.89 -20.94
C SER A 285 6.21 -14.88 -20.62
N SER A 286 5.40 -14.70 -21.65
CA SER A 286 3.95 -14.84 -21.59
C SER A 286 3.54 -15.99 -22.52
N PRO A 287 3.67 -17.27 -22.13
CA PRO A 287 2.80 -18.27 -22.71
C PRO A 287 1.35 -17.79 -22.56
N ALA A 288 0.45 -18.14 -23.49
CA ALA A 288 -0.92 -17.63 -23.60
C ALA A 288 -1.80 -17.70 -22.32
N THR A 289 -1.30 -18.28 -21.23
CA THR A 289 -2.03 -18.60 -19.99
C THR A 289 -1.38 -18.08 -18.70
N ARG A 290 -0.14 -17.54 -18.71
CA ARG A 290 0.50 -17.01 -17.49
C ARG A 290 1.61 -16.02 -17.77
N PHE A 291 1.77 -15.03 -16.89
CA PHE A 291 2.92 -14.13 -16.88
C PHE A 291 4.01 -14.65 -15.95
N THR A 292 5.22 -14.85 -16.47
CA THR A 292 6.39 -15.23 -15.69
C THR A 292 7.55 -14.27 -15.91
N PHE A 293 8.31 -14.01 -14.84
CA PHE A 293 9.59 -13.32 -14.90
C PHE A 293 10.69 -14.22 -14.35
N THR A 294 11.88 -14.18 -14.93
CA THR A 294 13.07 -14.82 -14.37
C THR A 294 14.09 -13.77 -13.97
N ALA A 295 14.86 -13.97 -12.91
CA ALA A 295 16.01 -13.12 -12.64
C ALA A 295 17.19 -13.61 -13.49
N ASN A 296 17.75 -12.74 -14.32
CA ASN A 296 18.95 -13.06 -15.11
C ASN A 296 20.22 -12.95 -14.24
N ASN A 297 20.20 -12.06 -13.25
CA ASN A 297 21.27 -11.90 -12.28
C ASN A 297 20.79 -12.40 -10.91
N GLY A 298 21.46 -13.41 -10.36
CA GLY A 298 21.15 -13.93 -9.03
C GLY A 298 21.43 -12.91 -7.93
N GLY A 299 20.90 -13.18 -6.74
CA GLY A 299 21.16 -12.40 -5.53
C GLY A 299 19.89 -11.99 -4.80
N PRO A 300 19.99 -11.15 -3.77
CA PRO A 300 18.83 -10.75 -2.98
C PRO A 300 18.01 -9.74 -3.76
N TYR A 301 16.71 -10.00 -3.82
CA TYR A 301 15.70 -9.12 -4.36
C TYR A 301 14.72 -8.78 -3.26
N SER A 302 14.14 -7.59 -3.39
CA SER A 302 12.99 -7.22 -2.61
C SER A 302 11.93 -6.68 -3.54
N CYS A 303 10.74 -7.27 -3.42
CA CYS A 303 9.66 -7.14 -4.36
C CYS A 303 8.39 -6.76 -3.61
N ILE A 304 7.59 -5.92 -4.27
CA ILE A 304 6.30 -5.46 -3.77
C ILE A 304 5.28 -5.76 -4.85
N VAL A 305 4.27 -6.55 -4.49
CA VAL A 305 3.06 -6.73 -5.30
C VAL A 305 1.94 -5.92 -4.67
N ASN A 306 1.25 -5.13 -5.50
CA ASN A 306 -0.04 -4.55 -5.17
C ASN A 306 -1.06 -5.12 -6.16
N ALA A 307 -2.07 -5.83 -5.66
CA ALA A 307 -3.15 -6.38 -6.45
C ALA A 307 -4.48 -5.85 -5.94
N GLN A 308 -5.31 -5.33 -6.84
CA GLN A 308 -6.60 -4.76 -6.50
C GLN A 308 -7.70 -5.80 -6.64
N ALA A 309 -8.67 -5.78 -5.73
CA ALA A 309 -9.89 -6.58 -5.82
C ALA A 309 -11.13 -5.77 -5.47
N PHE A 310 -12.27 -6.15 -6.06
CA PHE A 310 -13.54 -5.47 -5.87
C PHE A 310 -14.63 -6.47 -5.51
N SER A 311 -15.36 -6.20 -4.42
CA SER A 311 -16.54 -6.97 -4.05
C SER A 311 -16.35 -8.50 -3.96
N THR A 312 -15.16 -8.97 -3.54
CA THR A 312 -14.81 -10.40 -3.51
C THR A 312 -14.88 -11.03 -2.11
N GLY A 313 -15.22 -10.29 -1.06
CA GLY A 313 -15.04 -10.81 0.30
C GLY A 313 -13.56 -10.99 0.56
N SER A 314 -13.06 -12.22 0.74
CA SER A 314 -11.62 -12.48 0.92
C SER A 314 -10.86 -12.60 -0.40
N PHE A 315 -9.72 -11.92 -0.51
CA PHE A 315 -8.82 -11.97 -1.66
C PHE A 315 -7.39 -12.20 -1.21
N GLY A 316 -6.66 -13.07 -1.91
CA GLY A 316 -5.26 -13.37 -1.67
C GLY A 316 -4.42 -13.21 -2.93
N VAL A 317 -3.19 -12.72 -2.76
CA VAL A 317 -2.17 -12.63 -3.80
C VAL A 317 -0.86 -13.21 -3.26
N GLN A 318 -0.08 -13.85 -4.12
CA GLN A 318 1.22 -14.38 -3.76
C GLN A 318 2.24 -14.21 -4.87
N ILE A 319 3.50 -14.09 -4.46
CA ILE A 319 4.65 -14.32 -5.32
C ILE A 319 4.99 -15.80 -5.23
N TYR A 320 5.00 -16.48 -6.36
CA TYR A 320 5.20 -17.92 -6.45
C TYR A 320 6.38 -18.24 -7.35
N ASN A 321 7.28 -19.09 -6.86
CA ASN A 321 8.35 -19.67 -7.66
C ASN A 321 7.81 -20.89 -8.41
N VAL A 322 7.63 -20.72 -9.72
CA VAL A 322 7.10 -21.75 -10.62
C VAL A 322 8.06 -22.91 -10.77
N THR A 323 9.37 -22.64 -10.79
CA THR A 323 10.40 -23.67 -10.96
C THR A 323 10.40 -24.65 -9.79
N ASN A 324 10.36 -24.13 -8.56
CA ASN A 324 10.46 -24.95 -7.33
C ASN A 324 9.10 -25.28 -6.72
N SER A 325 8.02 -24.73 -7.26
CA SER A 325 6.68 -24.84 -6.70
C SER A 325 6.54 -24.35 -5.26
N THR A 326 7.22 -23.26 -4.93
CA THR A 326 7.23 -22.68 -3.58
C THR A 326 6.58 -21.30 -3.53
N VAL A 327 5.91 -21.02 -2.41
CA VAL A 327 5.39 -19.68 -2.11
C VAL A 327 6.53 -18.85 -1.54
N ILE A 328 6.82 -17.72 -2.18
CA ILE A 328 7.84 -16.77 -1.69
C ILE A 328 7.24 -15.88 -0.62
N ALA A 329 6.06 -15.32 -0.90
CA ALA A 329 5.31 -14.50 0.03
C ALA A 329 3.83 -14.44 -0.39
N GLU A 330 2.95 -14.27 0.59
CA GLU A 330 1.51 -14.17 0.42
C GLU A 330 0.95 -12.97 1.18
N GLY A 331 -0.11 -12.38 0.63
CA GLY A 331 -0.82 -11.25 1.21
C GLY A 331 -2.30 -11.41 0.95
N THR A 332 -3.10 -11.11 1.96
CA THR A 332 -4.56 -11.20 1.88
C THR A 332 -5.20 -9.89 2.24
N THR A 333 -6.37 -9.62 1.66
CA THR A 333 -7.22 -8.49 1.99
C THR A 333 -8.69 -8.92 1.98
N THR A 334 -9.58 -8.03 2.42
CA THR A 334 -11.01 -8.22 2.29
C THR A 334 -11.61 -7.03 1.53
N ALA A 335 -12.27 -7.29 0.39
CA ALA A 335 -13.00 -6.30 -0.38
C ALA A 335 -14.49 -6.36 -0.03
N GLY A 336 -14.99 -5.29 0.60
CA GLY A 336 -16.41 -5.13 0.94
C GLY A 336 -17.30 -4.97 -0.29
N GLN A 337 -18.62 -5.02 -0.08
CA GLN A 337 -19.60 -4.81 -1.15
C GLN A 337 -19.42 -3.43 -1.78
N TRP A 338 -19.35 -3.38 -3.12
CA TRP A 338 -19.13 -2.14 -3.88
C TRP A 338 -17.84 -1.37 -3.52
N ALA A 339 -16.90 -2.02 -2.82
CA ALA A 339 -15.65 -1.42 -2.41
C ALA A 339 -14.48 -2.10 -3.12
N MET A 340 -13.50 -1.28 -3.49
CA MET A 340 -12.19 -1.75 -3.94
C MET A 340 -11.27 -1.91 -2.74
N SER A 341 -10.39 -2.90 -2.77
CA SER A 341 -9.37 -3.13 -1.73
C SER A 341 -8.11 -3.70 -2.34
N ASN A 342 -6.98 -3.39 -1.74
CA ASN A 342 -5.66 -3.81 -2.23
C ASN A 342 -5.12 -4.95 -1.35
N ALA A 343 -4.71 -6.05 -1.97
CA ALA A 343 -3.84 -7.04 -1.35
C ALA A 343 -2.40 -6.71 -1.71
N ILE A 344 -1.58 -6.58 -0.68
CA ILE A 344 -0.20 -6.14 -0.78
C ILE A 344 0.70 -7.26 -0.28
N VAL A 345 1.73 -7.58 -1.05
CA VAL A 345 2.77 -8.54 -0.68
C VAL A 345 4.12 -7.85 -0.73
N GLU A 346 4.83 -7.87 0.39
CA GLU A 346 6.23 -7.50 0.45
C GLU A 346 7.05 -8.78 0.61
N ALA A 347 8.06 -8.97 -0.22
CA ALA A 347 8.89 -10.16 -0.22
C ALA A 347 10.37 -9.79 -0.34
N LYS A 348 11.19 -10.33 0.55
CA LYS A 348 12.66 -10.33 0.41
C LYS A 348 13.09 -11.77 0.18
N PHE A 349 13.75 -12.06 -0.95
CA PHE A 349 14.19 -13.41 -1.28
C PHE A 349 15.45 -13.39 -2.13
N ILE A 350 16.19 -14.50 -2.14
CA ILE A 350 17.35 -14.67 -3.02
C ILE A 350 16.84 -15.26 -4.33
N ALA A 351 16.88 -14.47 -5.40
CA ALA A 351 16.53 -14.93 -6.72
C ALA A 351 17.69 -15.74 -7.31
N VAL A 352 17.36 -16.88 -7.92
CA VAL A 352 18.33 -17.77 -8.58
C VAL A 352 18.22 -17.56 -10.10
N PRO A 353 19.35 -17.43 -10.82
CA PRO A 353 19.35 -17.31 -12.27
C PRO A 353 18.57 -18.44 -12.96
N GLY A 354 17.65 -18.09 -13.85
CA GLY A 354 16.87 -19.06 -14.63
C GLY A 354 15.63 -19.63 -13.94
N GLU A 355 15.41 -19.35 -12.65
CA GLU A 355 14.14 -19.68 -12.00
C GLU A 355 13.02 -18.76 -12.49
N LEU A 356 11.81 -19.31 -12.59
CA LEU A 356 10.62 -18.61 -13.04
C LEU A 356 9.75 -18.24 -11.84
N TYR A 357 9.38 -16.97 -11.76
CA TYR A 357 8.49 -16.44 -10.75
C TYR A 357 7.22 -15.90 -11.40
N THR A 358 6.11 -15.95 -10.68
CA THR A 358 4.80 -15.49 -11.15
C THR A 358 4.00 -14.92 -9.99
N ILE A 359 2.93 -14.20 -10.33
CA ILE A 359 1.94 -13.72 -9.37
C ILE A 359 0.71 -14.61 -9.50
N ARG A 360 0.23 -15.13 -8.37
CA ARG A 360 -1.03 -15.89 -8.31
C ARG A 360 -2.02 -15.17 -7.42
N GLN A 361 -3.30 -15.41 -7.68
CA GLN A 361 -4.40 -14.84 -6.91
C GLN A 361 -5.42 -15.90 -6.53
N ARG A 362 -6.15 -15.67 -5.44
CA ARG A 362 -7.27 -16.52 -4.99
C ARG A 362 -8.38 -15.69 -4.35
N CYS A 363 -9.62 -16.18 -4.38
CA CYS A 363 -10.71 -15.71 -3.51
C CYS A 363 -11.32 -16.91 -2.79
N PRO A 364 -10.93 -17.20 -1.53
CA PRO A 364 -11.35 -18.38 -0.79
C PRO A 364 -12.87 -18.53 -0.66
N SER A 365 -13.58 -17.41 -0.62
CA SER A 365 -15.03 -17.33 -0.64
C SER A 365 -15.45 -16.48 -1.84
N GLY A 366 -16.24 -17.03 -2.76
CA GLY A 366 -17.03 -16.17 -3.65
C GLY A 366 -17.93 -15.26 -2.80
N PRO A 367 -18.33 -14.07 -3.28
CA PRO A 367 -19.29 -13.26 -2.53
C PRO A 367 -20.52 -14.14 -2.23
N PRO A 368 -21.04 -14.16 -0.99
CA PRO A 368 -22.15 -15.04 -0.65
C PRO A 368 -23.34 -14.68 -1.54
N SER A 369 -23.70 -15.60 -2.43
CA SER A 369 -24.60 -15.40 -3.57
C SER A 369 -26.05 -15.08 -3.17
N SER A 370 -26.40 -15.23 -1.88
CA SER A 370 -27.76 -15.05 -1.38
C SER A 370 -27.98 -13.77 -0.57
N THR A 371 -26.93 -13.09 -0.11
CA THR A 371 -27.08 -11.90 0.76
C THR A 371 -27.10 -10.57 -0.03
N TYR A 372 -26.64 -10.59 -1.29
CA TYR A 372 -26.26 -9.36 -2.00
C TYR A 372 -27.06 -9.04 -3.26
N GLY A 373 -28.16 -9.77 -3.54
CA GLY A 373 -29.23 -9.36 -4.45
C GLY A 373 -28.92 -9.29 -5.95
N ASP A 374 -27.66 -9.42 -6.34
CA ASP A 374 -27.24 -9.32 -7.74
C ASP A 374 -26.30 -10.46 -8.13
N THR A 375 -26.85 -11.47 -8.81
CA THR A 375 -26.09 -12.59 -9.41
C THR A 375 -25.33 -12.17 -10.67
N THR A 376 -25.48 -10.93 -11.13
CA THR A 376 -24.84 -10.39 -12.35
C THR A 376 -23.57 -9.59 -12.07
N VAL A 377 -23.29 -9.18 -10.82
CA VAL A 377 -21.95 -8.74 -10.40
C VAL A 377 -21.06 -9.97 -10.17
N GLY A 378 -20.92 -10.79 -11.21
CA GLY A 378 -20.18 -12.04 -11.16
C GLY A 378 -18.69 -11.81 -10.95
N GLN A 379 -18.18 -12.16 -9.77
CA GLN A 379 -16.83 -12.73 -9.55
C GLN A 379 -15.63 -11.99 -10.20
N CYS A 380 -15.70 -10.68 -10.36
CA CYS A 380 -14.60 -9.89 -10.91
C CYS A 380 -13.55 -9.67 -9.81
N SER A 381 -12.56 -10.58 -9.69
CA SER A 381 -11.41 -10.34 -8.80
C SER A 381 -10.64 -9.07 -9.11
N LEU A 382 -10.85 -8.46 -10.27
CA LEU A 382 -10.07 -7.32 -10.75
C LEU A 382 -10.91 -6.08 -11.08
N GLY A 383 -12.09 -5.96 -10.46
CA GLY A 383 -12.68 -4.65 -10.14
C GLY A 383 -12.74 -3.59 -11.24
N ILE A 384 -13.54 -3.83 -12.27
CA ILE A 384 -14.03 -2.75 -13.12
C ILE A 384 -15.55 -2.80 -13.04
N ALA A 385 -16.18 -1.80 -12.42
CA ALA A 385 -17.62 -1.61 -12.57
C ALA A 385 -17.92 -1.48 -14.07
N GLN A 386 -19.03 -2.05 -14.56
CA GLN A 386 -19.38 -2.05 -16.00
C GLN A 386 -19.38 -0.66 -16.67
N SER A 387 -19.31 0.43 -15.89
CA SER A 387 -19.28 1.82 -16.29
C SER A 387 -17.93 2.55 -16.12
N TYR A 388 -16.85 1.91 -15.68
CA TYR A 388 -15.56 2.60 -15.46
C TYR A 388 -14.75 2.73 -16.76
N SER A 389 -14.51 3.97 -17.18
CA SER A 389 -13.86 4.32 -18.46
C SER A 389 -12.36 4.67 -18.34
N GLY A 390 -11.76 4.48 -17.17
CA GLY A 390 -10.34 4.77 -16.94
C GLY A 390 -9.44 3.54 -17.16
N ARG A 391 -8.19 3.80 -17.59
CA ARG A 391 -7.13 2.78 -17.54
C ARG A 391 -6.90 2.35 -16.10
N THR A 392 -7.13 1.07 -15.80
CA THR A 392 -6.99 0.51 -14.45
C THR A 392 -5.85 -0.51 -14.45
N ASP A 393 -4.80 -0.19 -13.69
CA ASP A 393 -3.71 -1.10 -13.39
C ASP A 393 -4.13 -1.94 -12.17
N TYR A 394 -4.51 -3.19 -12.37
CA TYR A 394 -5.08 -4.04 -11.31
C TYR A 394 -4.03 -4.89 -10.59
N VAL A 395 -2.85 -5.10 -11.20
CA VAL A 395 -1.71 -5.68 -10.48
C VAL A 395 -0.45 -4.94 -10.88
N SER A 396 0.33 -4.53 -9.89
CA SER A 396 1.69 -4.04 -10.10
C SER A 396 2.67 -4.86 -9.27
N LEU A 397 3.76 -5.29 -9.90
CA LEU A 397 4.94 -5.84 -9.25
C LEU A 397 6.10 -4.89 -9.48
N SER A 398 6.67 -4.39 -8.39
CA SER A 398 7.91 -3.63 -8.40
C SER A 398 8.97 -4.45 -7.68
N CYS A 399 10.01 -4.87 -8.39
CA CYS A 399 11.13 -5.59 -7.82
C CYS A 399 12.40 -4.76 -7.96
N TYR A 400 13.24 -4.82 -6.93
CA TYR A 400 14.54 -4.20 -6.91
C TYR A 400 15.57 -5.20 -6.41
N LYS A 401 16.73 -5.20 -7.09
CA LYS A 401 17.89 -5.91 -6.57
C LYS A 401 18.39 -5.18 -5.33
N VAL A 402 18.63 -5.92 -4.25
CA VAL A 402 19.24 -5.40 -3.02
C VAL A 402 20.73 -5.60 -3.14
N ASP A 403 21.51 -4.56 -2.87
CA ASP A 403 22.95 -4.71 -2.78
C ASP A 403 23.33 -5.27 -1.41
N MET A 404 24.21 -6.27 -1.41
CA MET A 404 24.82 -6.82 -0.20
C MET A 404 25.98 -5.93 0.26
#